data_AF-A0A165NNZ3-F1
#
_entry.id   AF-A0A165NNZ3-F1
#
_cell.length_a   1.000
_cell.length_b   1.000
_cell.length_c   1.000
_cell.angle_alpha   90.00
_cell.angle_beta   90.00
_cell.angle_gamma   90.00
#
_symmetry.space_group_name_H-M   'P 1'
#
loop_
_entity.id
_entity.type
_entity.pdbx_description
1 polymer ?
#
loop_
_entity_poly.entity_id
_entity_poly.type
_entity_poly.pdbx_seq_one_letter_code
_entity_poly.pdbx_strand_id
1 'polypeptide(L)' 'RRFIWEYAQALNRVLQRLDHSGASISGKKAKICVPRTVVVGYDVSFEGRRPLQDKVQRVQDW' A
#
# COMPACT_ATOMS: atom_id res chain seq x y z
N ARG A 1 -18.22 12.80 3.08
CA ARG A 1 -17.38 12.62 1.86
C ARG A 1 -15.95 13.17 1.99
N ARG A 2 -15.49 13.57 3.20
CA ARG A 2 -14.17 14.16 3.44
C ARG A 2 -13.00 13.17 3.28
N PHE A 3 -13.20 11.93 3.71
CA PHE A 3 -12.19 10.85 3.64
C PHE A 3 -11.65 10.57 2.23
N ILE A 4 -12.53 10.48 1.22
CA ILE A 4 -12.13 10.21 -0.18
C ILE A 4 -11.31 11.39 -0.73
N TRP A 5 -11.72 12.62 -0.40
CA TRP A 5 -11.00 13.82 -0.83
C TRP A 5 -9.62 13.92 -0.20
N GLU A 6 -9.50 13.66 1.10
CA GLU A 6 -8.20 13.63 1.79
C GLU A 6 -7.25 12.59 1.20
N TYR A 7 -7.77 11.40 0.86
CA TYR A 7 -6.99 10.38 0.15
C TYR A 7 -6.54 10.86 -1.24
N ALA A 8 -7.43 11.46 -2.04
CA ALA A 8 -7.09 11.96 -3.36
C ALA A 8 -6.02 13.07 -3.30
N GLN A 9 -6.10 13.97 -2.32
CA GLN A 9 -5.09 15.00 -2.08
C GLN A 9 -3.74 14.41 -1.67
N ALA A 10 -3.74 13.42 -0.77
CA ALA A 10 -2.52 12.72 -0.36
C ALA A 10 -1.87 11.99 -1.54
N LEU A 11 -2.67 11.28 -2.35
CA LEU A 11 -2.21 10.57 -3.53
C LEU A 11 -1.58 11.53 -4.54
N ASN A 12 -2.27 12.63 -4.87
CA ASN A 12 -1.75 13.64 -5.81
C ASN A 12 -0.40 14.19 -5.34
N ARG A 13 -0.27 14.55 -4.05
CA ARG A 13 0.99 15.06 -3.48
C ARG A 13 2.13 14.06 -3.61
N VAL A 14 1.89 12.77 -3.38
CA VAL A 14 2.92 11.73 -3.50
C VAL A 14 3.32 11.54 -4.96
N LEU A 15 2.36 11.44 -5.88
CA LEU A 15 2.64 11.26 -7.30
C LEU A 15 3.43 12.44 -7.89
N GLN A 16 3.05 13.68 -7.56
CA GLN A 16 3.76 14.88 -8.02
C GLN A 16 5.22 14.92 -7.52
N ARG A 17 5.48 14.47 -6.29
CA ARG A 17 6.85 14.41 -5.75
C ARG A 17 7.70 13.35 -6.43
N LEU A 18 7.10 12.19 -6.71
CA LEU A 18 7.78 11.12 -7.43
C LEU A 18 8.14 11.58 -8.84
N ASP A 19 7.21 12.22 -9.54
CA ASP A 19 7.43 12.83 -10.86
C ASP A 19 8.56 13.88 -10.83
N HIS A 20 8.51 14.83 -9.89
CA HIS A 20 9.57 15.85 -9.74
C HIS A 20 10.95 15.27 -9.43
N SER A 21 11.02 14.10 -8.80
CA SER A 21 12.29 13.40 -8.53
C SER A 21 12.82 12.59 -9.72
N GLY A 22 12.07 12.51 -10.83
CA GLY A 22 12.38 11.63 -11.96
C GLY A 22 12.14 10.14 -11.68
N ALA A 23 11.42 9.81 -10.59
CA ALA A 23 11.11 8.44 -10.25
C ALA A 23 10.01 7.87 -11.14
N SER A 24 10.22 6.65 -11.65
CA SER A 24 9.22 5.92 -12.44
C SER A 24 8.55 4.85 -11.60
N ILE A 25 7.22 4.78 -11.65
CA ILE A 25 6.41 3.78 -10.95
C ILE A 25 5.75 2.86 -11.99
N SER A 26 5.74 1.55 -11.72
CA SER A 26 4.95 0.63 -12.53
C SER A 26 3.47 0.75 -12.20
N GLY A 27 2.69 1.37 -13.09
CA GLY A 27 1.23 1.48 -12.93
C GLY A 27 0.53 0.13 -12.75
N LYS A 28 1.03 -0.93 -13.41
CA LYS A 28 0.51 -2.30 -13.28
C LYS A 28 0.71 -2.89 -11.87
N LYS A 29 1.76 -2.45 -11.15
CA LYS A 29 2.08 -2.92 -9.79
C LYS A 29 1.50 -2.01 -8.72
N ALA A 30 1.13 -0.77 -9.07
CA ALA A 30 0.55 0.18 -8.14
C ALA A 30 -0.80 -0.32 -7.60
N LYS A 31 -1.00 -0.21 -6.28
CA LYS A 31 -2.25 -0.53 -5.60
C LYS A 31 -2.81 0.76 -5.02
N ILE A 32 -3.86 1.29 -5.63
CA ILE A 32 -4.48 2.58 -5.28
C ILE A 32 -5.96 2.34 -5.03
N CYS A 33 -6.53 2.95 -3.98
CA CYS A 33 -7.95 2.82 -3.62
C CYS A 33 -8.41 1.38 -3.35
N VAL A 34 -7.51 0.52 -2.84
CA VAL A 34 -7.86 -0.86 -2.45
C VAL A 34 -8.13 -0.94 -0.96
N PRO A 35 -9.13 -1.73 -0.51
CA PRO A 35 -9.47 -1.86 0.91
C PRO A 35 -8.41 -2.64 1.72
N ARG A 36 -7.57 -3.40 1.01
CA ARG A 36 -6.55 -4.28 1.57
C ARG A 36 -5.38 -4.41 0.59
N THR A 37 -4.16 -4.41 1.08
CA THR A 37 -2.95 -4.60 0.26
C THR A 37 -1.81 -5.18 1.07
N VAL A 38 -0.82 -5.75 0.38
CA VAL A 38 0.40 -6.26 1.02
C VAL A 38 1.48 -5.18 1.00
N VAL A 39 2.00 -4.83 2.16
CA VAL A 39 3.09 -3.87 2.35
C VAL A 39 4.19 -4.53 3.17
N VAL A 40 5.38 -4.72 2.59
CA VAL A 40 6.57 -5.29 3.26
C VAL A 40 6.25 -6.63 3.95
N GLY A 41 5.47 -7.50 3.31
CA GLY A 41 5.11 -8.82 3.85
C GLY A 41 4.04 -8.80 4.95
N TYR A 42 3.42 -7.65 5.19
CA TYR A 42 2.23 -7.52 6.02
C TYR A 42 1.01 -7.30 5.15
N ASP A 43 -0.07 -7.92 5.56
CA ASP A 43 -1.39 -7.62 5.08
C ASP A 43 -1.95 -6.40 5.82
N VAL A 44 -2.26 -5.35 5.08
CA VAL A 44 -2.68 -4.05 5.60
C VAL A 44 -4.09 -3.76 5.12
N SER A 45 -4.98 -3.51 6.08
CA SER A 45 -6.37 -3.12 5.84
C SER A 45 -6.78 -1.99 6.79
N PHE A 46 -8.03 -1.55 6.70
CA PHE A 46 -8.62 -0.60 7.65
C PHE A 46 -8.55 -1.10 9.11
N GLU A 47 -8.59 -2.42 9.33
CA GLU A 47 -8.55 -3.02 10.68
C GLU A 47 -7.13 -3.05 11.28
N GLY A 48 -6.11 -2.68 10.51
CA GLY A 48 -4.72 -2.66 10.95
C GLY A 48 -3.82 -3.52 10.08
N ARG A 49 -2.76 -4.07 10.68
CA ARG A 49 -1.71 -4.83 9.99
C ARG A 49 -1.60 -6.22 10.58
N ARG A 50 -1.57 -7.24 9.73
CA ARG A 50 -1.36 -8.64 10.13
C ARG A 50 -0.19 -9.23 9.33
N PRO A 51 0.65 -10.09 9.91
CA PRO A 51 1.63 -10.82 9.13
C PRO A 51 0.94 -11.65 8.05
N LEU A 52 1.57 -11.82 6.89
CA LEU A 52 1.07 -12.77 5.90
C LEU A 52 1.09 -14.18 6.46
N GLN A 53 0.03 -14.95 6.20
CA GLN A 53 -0.09 -16.33 6.70
C GLN A 53 1.10 -17.19 6.28
N ASP A 54 1.55 -17.09 5.02
CA ASP A 54 2.72 -17.82 4.52
C ASP A 54 4.02 -17.48 5.27
N LYS A 55 4.12 -16.26 5.83
CA LYS A 55 5.28 -15.86 6.63
C LYS A 55 5.19 -16.44 8.05
N VAL A 56 3.99 -16.49 8.62
CA VAL A 56 3.73 -17.14 9.92
C VAL A 56 3.99 -18.63 9.82
N GLN A 57 3.46 -19.28 8.78
CA GLN A 57 3.58 -20.72 8.56
C GLN A 57 5.05 -21.14 8.45
N ARG A 58 5.87 -20.39 7.70
CA ARG A 58 7.32 -20.66 7.60
C ARG A 58 8.06 -20.62 8.94
N VAL A 59 7.60 -19.85 9.92
CA VAL A 59 8.21 -19.81 11.25
C VAL A 59 7.70 -20.98 12.11
N GLN A 60 6.46 -21.42 11.89
CA GLN A 60 5.88 -22.58 12.58
C GLN A 60 6.45 -23.91 12.07
N ASP A 61 6.76 -23.98 10.78
CA ASP A 61 7.32 -25.17 10.12
C ASP A 61 8.85 -25.29 10.21
N TRP A 62 9.51 -24.29 10.83
CA TRP A 62 10.96 -24.25 11.00
C TRP A 62 11.40 -25.05 12.23
#